data_AF-A0A1M2VGT4-F1
#
_entry.id   AF-A0A1M2VGT4-F1
#
_cell.length_a   1.000
_cell.length_b   1.000
_cell.length_c   1.000
_cell.angle_alpha   90.00
_cell.angle_beta   90.00
_cell.angle_gamma   90.00
#
_symmetry.space_group_name_H-M   'P 1'
#
loop_
_entity.id
_entity.type
_entity.pdbx_description
1 polymer ?
#
loop_
_entity_poly.entity_id
_entity_poly.type
_entity_poly.pdbx_seq_one_letter_code
_entity_poly.pdbx_strand_id
1 'polypeptide(L)'
;MTIETTDPQALDLLSAPRSPVVRLLRRISTQETTAGSAGAKTLPGLEFESSSQEVTAAVWWPEHARDPRSPQRRVLHGEIHLSAGLKPTSRLGKFELSYSVAVYPPRAVAFLPDGGAEAVLQRERVVIGTVYAAGPRPRIHSPPGYDDASSTGQASEFRLFR
;
A
#
# COMPACT_ATOMS: atom_id res chain seq x y z
N MET A 1 -12.33 -7.43 6.18
CA MET A 1 -12.14 -7.31 7.64
C MET A 1 -13.40 -7.81 8.32
N THR A 2 -13.27 -8.49 9.46
CA THR A 2 -14.40 -8.98 10.26
C THR A 2 -14.31 -8.40 11.67
N ILE A 3 -15.42 -7.89 12.18
CA ILE A 3 -15.55 -7.37 13.55
C ILE A 3 -16.62 -8.17 14.26
N GLU A 4 -16.29 -8.67 15.44
CA GLU A 4 -17.14 -9.51 16.27
C GLU A 4 -17.15 -8.98 17.70
N THR A 5 -18.34 -8.76 18.27
CA THR A 5 -18.51 -8.38 19.68
C THR A 5 -19.91 -8.69 20.16
N THR A 6 -20.05 -8.92 21.46
CA THR A 6 -21.34 -9.15 22.12
C THR A 6 -22.12 -7.87 22.38
N ASP A 7 -21.46 -6.71 22.32
CA ASP A 7 -22.09 -5.39 22.47
C ASP A 7 -22.57 -4.86 21.11
N PRO A 8 -23.88 -4.73 20.88
CA PRO A 8 -24.42 -4.28 19.59
C PRO A 8 -24.08 -2.81 19.29
N GLN A 9 -23.98 -1.94 20.29
CA GLN A 9 -23.63 -0.53 20.11
C GLN A 9 -22.16 -0.40 19.72
N ALA A 10 -21.28 -1.14 20.40
CA ALA A 10 -19.88 -1.25 20.02
C ALA A 10 -19.74 -1.77 18.59
N LEU A 11 -20.50 -2.81 18.23
CA LEU A 11 -20.45 -3.40 16.90
C LEU A 11 -20.78 -2.39 15.82
N ASP A 12 -21.85 -1.61 16.01
CA ASP A 12 -22.28 -0.61 15.03
C ASP A 12 -21.28 0.56 14.94
N LEU A 13 -20.68 0.99 16.05
CA LEU A 13 -19.64 2.04 16.06
C LEU A 13 -18.34 1.58 15.39
N LEU A 14 -17.85 0.38 15.72
CA LEU A 14 -16.60 -0.16 15.20
C LEU A 14 -16.71 -0.60 13.73
N SER A 15 -17.92 -0.97 13.29
CA SER A 15 -18.18 -1.34 11.89
C SER A 15 -18.53 -0.16 10.98
N ALA A 16 -18.61 1.05 11.52
CA ALA A 16 -18.79 2.24 10.68
C ALA A 16 -17.62 2.36 9.69
N PRO A 17 -17.86 2.68 8.39
CA PRO A 17 -16.81 2.77 7.36
C PRO A 17 -15.58 3.62 7.70
N ARG A 18 -15.73 4.61 8.58
CA ARG A 18 -14.66 5.51 9.01
C ARG A 18 -13.94 5.06 10.28
N SER A 19 -14.39 3.97 10.91
CA SER A 19 -13.86 3.51 12.18
C SER A 19 -12.58 2.70 12.02
N PRO A 20 -12.51 1.66 11.17
CA PRO A 20 -11.25 0.94 10.97
C PRO A 20 -10.18 1.83 10.33
N VAL A 21 -9.00 1.83 10.91
CA VAL A 21 -7.86 2.60 10.42
C VAL A 21 -6.79 1.64 9.93
N VAL A 22 -6.62 1.56 8.60
CA VAL A 22 -5.59 0.76 7.95
C VAL A 22 -4.87 1.64 6.94
N ARG A 23 -3.53 1.66 7.00
CA ARG A 23 -2.70 2.56 6.20
C ARG A 23 -1.59 1.80 5.50
N LEU A 24 -1.28 2.23 4.28
CA LEU A 24 -0.07 1.83 3.58
C LEU A 24 1.07 2.73 4.04
N LEU A 25 2.13 2.12 4.54
CA LEU A 25 3.35 2.80 4.96
C LEU A 25 4.46 2.50 3.96
N ARG A 26 5.23 3.54 3.62
CA ARG A 26 6.48 3.46 2.88
C ARG A 26 7.64 3.60 3.85
N ARG A 27 8.63 2.71 3.73
CA ARG A 27 9.91 2.82 4.42
C ARG A 27 11.02 3.01 3.39
N ILE A 28 11.84 4.03 3.61
CA ILE A 28 13.08 4.25 2.88
C ILE A 28 14.22 4.05 3.88
N SER A 29 15.17 3.17 3.56
CA SER A 29 16.33 2.94 4.41
C SER A 29 17.59 2.77 3.60
N THR A 30 18.69 3.23 4.18
CA THR A 30 20.06 2.94 3.74
C THR A 30 20.71 2.04 4.81
N GLN A 31 21.15 0.83 4.45
CA GLN A 31 21.80 -0.09 5.40
C GLN A 31 23.30 0.19 5.51
N GLU A 32 23.86 0.02 6.71
CA GLU A 32 25.30 -0.12 6.92
C GLU A 32 25.71 -1.58 6.69
N THR A 33 26.78 -1.82 5.91
CA THR A 33 27.46 -3.11 5.90
C THR A 33 28.17 -3.26 7.24
N THR A 34 27.57 -3.98 8.19
CA THR A 34 28.30 -4.44 9.37
C THR A 34 29.54 -5.22 8.91
N ALA A 35 30.67 -4.84 9.51
CA ALA A 35 32.01 -5.19 9.08
C ALA A 35 32.26 -6.70 9.04
N GLY A 36 32.35 -7.24 7.82
CA GLY A 36 33.15 -8.42 7.47
C GLY A 36 34.09 -8.18 6.28
N SER A 37 34.02 -7.00 5.65
CA SER A 37 34.90 -6.62 4.55
C SER A 37 35.88 -5.56 5.04
N ALA A 38 37.10 -6.00 5.36
CA ALA A 38 38.23 -5.13 5.63
C ALA A 38 38.44 -4.19 4.43
N GLY A 39 38.10 -2.90 4.58
CA GLY A 39 38.46 -1.87 3.61
C GLY A 39 37.41 -0.80 3.29
N ALA A 40 36.17 -0.90 3.76
CA ALA A 40 35.18 0.15 3.50
C ALA A 40 35.40 1.34 4.44
N LYS A 41 36.05 2.39 3.94
CA LYS A 41 36.11 3.70 4.60
C LYS A 41 34.68 4.21 4.83
N THR A 42 34.20 4.19 6.07
CA THR A 42 33.02 4.94 6.49
C THR A 42 33.33 6.42 6.28
N LEU A 43 32.66 7.05 5.32
CA LEU A 43 32.74 8.50 5.12
C LEU A 43 32.08 9.17 6.34
N PRO A 44 32.80 10.01 7.11
CA PRO A 44 32.21 10.73 8.24
C PRO A 44 31.13 11.69 7.71
N GLY A 45 29.90 11.60 8.22
CA GLY A 45 28.81 12.55 7.91
C GLY A 45 27.63 12.00 7.11
N LEU A 46 27.59 10.71 6.75
CA LEU A 46 26.38 10.10 6.21
C LEU A 46 25.58 9.46 7.36
N GLU A 47 24.75 10.26 8.02
CA GLU A 47 23.78 9.71 8.99
C GLU A 47 22.75 8.86 8.24
N PHE A 48 22.72 7.56 8.55
CA PHE A 48 21.84 6.60 7.92
C PHE A 48 20.42 6.75 8.48
N GLU A 49 19.57 7.47 7.76
CA GLU A 49 18.21 7.77 8.18
C GLU A 49 17.21 6.75 7.60
N SER A 50 16.52 6.01 8.47
CA SER A 50 15.34 5.26 8.05
C SER A 50 14.09 6.10 8.27
N SER A 51 13.44 6.53 7.20
CA SER A 51 12.18 7.27 7.28
C SER A 51 11.01 6.35 6.98
N SER A 52 9.94 6.47 7.78
CA SER A 52 8.66 5.81 7.56
C SER A 52 7.61 6.89 7.31
N GLN A 53 6.84 6.74 6.24
CA GLN A 53 5.85 7.72 5.81
C GLN A 53 4.53 7.03 5.48
N GLU A 54 3.43 7.65 5.90
CA GLU A 54 2.10 7.25 5.46
C GLU A 54 1.91 7.63 3.99
N VAL A 55 1.43 6.68 3.19
CA VAL A 55 1.19 6.87 1.76
C VAL A 55 -0.29 7.16 1.51
N THR A 56 -1.16 6.31 2.05
CA THR A 56 -2.61 6.37 1.85
C THR A 56 -3.32 5.47 2.86
N ALA A 57 -4.59 5.75 3.11
CA ALA A 57 -5.44 4.95 3.98
C ALA A 57 -6.41 4.06 3.17
N ALA A 58 -6.83 2.95 3.76
CA ALA A 58 -7.87 2.10 3.22
C ALA A 58 -9.25 2.78 3.35
N VAL A 59 -10.11 2.56 2.36
CA VAL A 59 -11.53 2.89 2.42
C VAL A 59 -12.32 1.61 2.68
N TRP A 60 -13.39 1.70 3.46
CA TRP A 60 -14.19 0.55 3.87
C TRP A 60 -15.66 0.72 3.51
N TRP A 61 -16.35 -0.38 3.25
CA TRP A 61 -17.80 -0.43 3.10
C TRP A 61 -18.37 -1.74 3.67
N PRO A 62 -19.60 -1.71 4.20
CA PRO A 62 -20.25 -2.89 4.73
C PRO A 62 -20.55 -3.90 3.63
N GLU A 63 -20.45 -5.18 3.99
CA GLU A 63 -21.07 -6.24 3.20
C GLU A 63 -22.59 -6.02 3.18
N HIS A 64 -23.19 -6.07 1.97
CA HIS A 64 -24.58 -5.72 1.74
C HIS A 64 -25.56 -6.71 2.39
N ALA A 65 -25.15 -7.96 2.55
CA ALA A 65 -25.94 -9.02 3.16
C ALA A 65 -25.51 -9.22 4.62
N ARG A 66 -26.38 -8.83 5.57
CA ARG A 66 -26.18 -9.22 6.97
C ARG A 66 -26.61 -10.68 7.13
N ASP A 67 -25.73 -11.52 7.66
CA ASP A 67 -26.11 -12.88 8.04
C ASP A 67 -26.98 -12.83 9.32
N PRO A 68 -28.26 -13.21 9.26
CA PRO A 68 -29.14 -13.22 10.44
C PRO A 68 -28.67 -14.21 11.51
N ARG A 69 -27.85 -15.21 11.14
CA ARG A 69 -27.31 -16.21 12.06
C ARG A 69 -26.16 -15.67 12.91
N SER A 70 -25.54 -14.56 12.51
CA SER A 70 -24.42 -13.95 13.24
C SER A 70 -24.68 -12.45 13.50
N PRO A 71 -25.65 -12.09 14.35
CA PRO A 71 -25.99 -10.69 14.63
C PRO A 71 -24.85 -9.92 15.31
N GLN A 72 -23.93 -10.63 15.97
CA GLN A 72 -22.76 -10.12 16.67
C GLN A 72 -21.53 -9.92 15.75
N ARG A 73 -21.70 -10.18 14.44
CA ARG A 73 -20.64 -10.10 13.45
C ARG A 73 -20.95 -9.06 12.39
N ARG A 74 -19.92 -8.34 11.94
CA ARG A 74 -19.97 -7.47 10.76
C ARG A 74 -18.77 -7.73 9.87
N VAL A 75 -19.01 -7.75 8.57
CA VAL A 75 -17.96 -7.90 7.57
C VAL A 75 -17.87 -6.60 6.78
N LEU A 76 -16.65 -6.11 6.64
CA LEU A 76 -16.31 -4.94 5.85
C LEU A 76 -15.38 -5.36 4.72
N HIS A 77 -15.70 -4.91 3.52
CA HIS A 77 -14.77 -4.92 2.40
C HIS A 77 -14.03 -3.58 2.41
N GLY A 78 -12.80 -3.59 1.94
CA GLY A 78 -12.03 -2.38 1.83
C GLY A 78 -10.94 -2.48 0.78
N GLU A 79 -10.49 -1.33 0.33
CA GLU A 79 -9.45 -1.19 -0.68
C GLU A 79 -8.48 -0.08 -0.31
N ILE A 80 -7.24 -0.21 -0.80
CA ILE A 80 -6.19 0.80 -0.67
C ILE A 80 -5.92 1.32 -2.08
N HIS A 81 -6.24 2.59 -2.33
CA HIS A 81 -6.01 3.19 -3.63
C HIS A 81 -4.54 3.58 -3.81
N LEU A 82 -3.85 2.93 -4.75
CA LEU A 82 -2.45 3.21 -5.04
C LEU A 82 -2.33 4.28 -6.13
N SER A 83 -1.51 5.31 -5.89
CA SER A 83 -1.24 6.32 -6.89
C SER A 83 -0.46 5.74 -8.08
N ALA A 84 -0.74 6.19 -9.30
CA ALA A 84 -0.01 5.77 -10.49
C ALA A 84 1.50 6.11 -10.44
N GLY A 85 1.86 7.13 -9.65
CA GLY A 85 3.26 7.51 -9.41
C GLY A 85 3.95 6.74 -8.29
N LEU A 86 3.28 5.77 -7.65
CA LEU A 86 3.84 5.01 -6.54
C LEU A 86 5.05 4.20 -7.02
N LYS A 87 6.18 4.40 -6.35
CA LYS A 87 7.43 3.74 -6.71
C LYS A 87 7.38 2.25 -6.36
N PRO A 88 7.85 1.35 -7.23
CA PRO A 88 7.91 -0.07 -6.91
C PRO A 88 8.82 -0.34 -5.72
N THR A 89 8.54 -1.43 -5.02
CA THR A 89 9.46 -1.99 -4.03
C THR A 89 10.78 -2.30 -4.72
N SER A 90 11.88 -1.81 -4.15
CA SER A 90 13.20 -1.93 -4.77
C SER A 90 14.29 -1.99 -3.71
N ARG A 91 15.35 -2.72 -4.02
CA ARG A 91 16.55 -2.80 -3.21
C ARG A 91 17.76 -2.72 -4.13
N LEU A 92 18.60 -1.72 -3.91
CA LEU A 92 19.81 -1.47 -4.70
C LEU A 92 20.99 -1.24 -3.76
N GLY A 93 21.82 -2.27 -3.62
CA GLY A 93 22.92 -2.25 -2.66
C GLY A 93 22.41 -1.96 -1.24
N LYS A 94 22.81 -0.81 -0.70
CA LYS A 94 22.43 -0.34 0.64
C LYS A 94 21.05 0.33 0.68
N PHE A 95 20.54 0.81 -0.45
CA PHE A 95 19.24 1.45 -0.52
C PHE A 95 18.11 0.43 -0.58
N GLU A 96 17.07 0.64 0.21
CA GLU A 96 15.85 -0.15 0.23
C GLU A 96 14.62 0.77 0.32
N LEU A 97 13.70 0.58 -0.62
CA LEU A 97 12.36 1.14 -0.61
C LEU A 97 11.37 -0.01 -0.43
N SER A 98 10.72 -0.07 0.73
CA SER A 98 9.79 -1.14 1.10
C SER A 98 8.46 -0.58 1.59
N TYR A 99 7.44 -1.45 1.62
CA TYR A 99 6.08 -1.09 2.00
C TYR A 99 5.52 -2.06 3.02
N SER A 100 4.62 -1.56 3.86
CA SER A 100 3.83 -2.39 4.77
C SER A 100 2.43 -1.84 4.93
N VAL A 101 1.45 -2.72 5.10
CA VAL A 101 0.09 -2.36 5.52
C VAL A 101 0.04 -2.46 7.03
N ALA A 102 -0.36 -1.39 7.69
CA ALA A 102 -0.48 -1.33 9.14
C ALA A 102 -1.93 -1.09 9.56
N VAL A 103 -2.37 -1.84 10.55
CA VAL A 103 -3.67 -1.71 11.23
C VAL A 103 -3.44 -0.93 12.51
N TYR A 104 -4.30 0.06 12.73
CA TYR A 104 -4.29 0.95 13.88
C TYR A 104 -5.58 0.78 14.67
N PRO A 105 -5.63 1.24 15.92
CA PRO A 105 -6.85 1.19 16.70
C PRO A 105 -8.00 1.90 15.98
N PRO A 106 -9.22 1.35 16.08
CA PRO A 106 -10.38 1.93 15.43
C PRO A 106 -10.68 3.31 16.00
N ARG A 107 -11.01 4.25 15.12
CA ARG A 107 -11.45 5.58 15.51
C ARG A 107 -12.96 5.56 15.75
N ALA A 108 -13.36 5.51 17.00
CA ALA A 108 -14.77 5.55 17.38
C ALA A 108 -14.98 6.44 18.62
N VAL A 109 -16.08 7.20 18.64
CA VAL A 109 -16.34 8.28 19.62
C VAL A 109 -16.40 7.80 21.09
N ALA A 110 -16.54 6.50 21.34
CA ALA A 110 -16.63 5.91 22.67
C ALA A 110 -15.45 4.97 23.00
N PHE A 111 -14.41 4.93 22.15
CA PHE A 111 -13.27 4.03 22.31
C PHE A 111 -11.98 4.83 22.45
N LEU A 112 -11.27 4.60 23.56
CA LEU A 112 -9.93 5.12 23.77
C LEU A 112 -8.94 3.94 23.70
N PRO A 113 -8.03 3.92 22.72
CA PRO A 113 -7.07 2.84 22.62
C PRO A 113 -5.99 2.97 23.69
N ASP A 114 -5.66 1.85 24.32
CA ASP A 114 -4.46 1.74 25.13
C ASP A 114 -3.22 1.85 24.22
N GLY A 115 -2.24 2.66 24.61
CA GLY A 115 -1.08 3.01 23.78
C GLY A 115 -1.29 4.15 22.76
N GLY A 116 -2.49 4.72 22.66
CA GLY A 116 -2.78 5.88 21.82
C GLY A 116 -3.15 5.55 20.36
N ALA A 117 -3.64 6.55 19.63
CA ALA A 117 -4.24 6.36 18.30
C ALA A 117 -3.27 5.92 17.20
N GLU A 118 -1.97 6.17 17.39
CA GLU A 118 -0.92 5.85 16.40
C GLU A 118 -0.13 4.58 16.75
N ALA A 119 -0.49 3.88 17.83
CA ALA A 119 0.09 2.59 18.17
C ALA A 119 -0.31 1.55 17.10
N VAL A 120 0.65 0.90 16.47
CA VAL A 120 0.37 -0.09 15.43
C VAL A 120 -0.06 -1.41 16.07
N LEU A 121 -1.28 -1.86 15.76
CA LEU A 121 -1.81 -3.14 16.25
C LEU A 121 -1.24 -4.32 15.47
N GLN A 122 -1.13 -4.17 14.15
CA GLN A 122 -0.59 -5.19 13.27
C GLN A 122 0.09 -4.55 12.07
N ARG A 123 1.16 -5.17 11.57
CA ARG A 123 1.86 -4.74 10.37
C ARG A 123 2.22 -5.94 9.52
N GLU A 124 1.88 -5.87 8.24
CA GLU A 124 2.20 -6.88 7.24
C GLU A 124 3.02 -6.27 6.10
N ARG A 125 4.11 -6.92 5.68
CA ARG A 125 4.92 -6.45 4.55
C ARG A 125 4.22 -6.73 3.23
N VAL A 126 4.31 -5.79 2.29
CA VAL A 126 3.72 -5.93 0.95
C VAL A 126 4.72 -5.53 -0.12
N VAL A 127 4.58 -6.14 -1.31
CA VAL A 127 5.40 -5.82 -2.48
C VAL A 127 4.57 -5.00 -3.45
N ILE A 128 5.06 -3.81 -3.77
CA ILE A 128 4.53 -2.99 -4.86
C ILE A 128 5.35 -3.30 -6.11
N GLY A 129 4.71 -3.82 -7.15
CA GLY A 129 5.33 -4.17 -8.42
C GLY A 129 4.75 -3.40 -9.60
N THR A 130 5.45 -3.43 -10.73
CA THR A 130 4.98 -2.88 -12.03
C THR A 130 4.24 -3.91 -12.88
N VAL A 131 4.11 -5.14 -12.38
CA VAL A 131 3.40 -6.24 -13.02
C VAL A 131 2.07 -6.45 -12.32
N TYR A 132 1.00 -6.80 -13.05
CA TYR A 132 -0.22 -7.17 -12.33
C TYR A 132 -0.02 -8.45 -11.55
N ALA A 133 -0.62 -8.49 -10.37
CA ALA A 133 -0.72 -9.68 -9.55
C ALA A 133 -1.35 -10.85 -10.31
N ALA A 134 -1.19 -12.07 -9.78
CA ALA A 134 -1.90 -13.24 -10.30
C ALA A 134 -3.42 -13.02 -10.13
N GLY A 135 -4.18 -13.26 -11.19
CA GLY A 135 -5.64 -13.08 -11.20
C GLY A 135 -6.16 -12.44 -12.49
N PRO A 136 -7.44 -12.03 -12.49
CA PRO A 136 -8.08 -11.35 -13.62
C PRO A 136 -7.29 -10.10 -14.04
N ARG A 137 -6.95 -10.01 -15.33
CA ARG A 137 -6.25 -8.84 -15.89
C ARG A 137 -7.27 -7.76 -16.24
N PRO A 138 -6.96 -6.47 -15.99
CA PRO A 138 -7.76 -5.37 -16.52
C PRO A 138 -7.90 -5.50 -18.04
N ARG A 139 -9.14 -5.46 -18.52
CA ARG A 139 -9.43 -5.44 -19.96
C ARG A 139 -9.50 -4.00 -20.40
N ILE A 140 -8.63 -3.63 -21.34
CA ILE A 140 -8.67 -2.33 -21.98
C ILE A 140 -9.80 -2.39 -23.00
N HIS A 141 -10.89 -1.67 -22.73
CA HIS A 141 -12.04 -1.54 -23.63
C HIS A 141 -11.99 -0.24 -24.45
N SER A 142 -11.07 0.67 -24.12
CA SER A 142 -10.79 1.82 -24.96
C SER A 142 -10.06 1.34 -26.22
N PRO A 143 -10.39 1.89 -27.41
CA PRO A 143 -9.55 1.74 -28.58
C PRO A 143 -8.10 2.11 -28.22
N PRO A 144 -7.08 1.50 -28.87
CA PRO A 144 -5.72 2.00 -28.75
C PRO A 144 -5.76 3.51 -29.02
N GLY A 145 -5.14 4.29 -28.14
CA GLY A 145 -4.95 5.71 -28.38
C GLY A 145 -4.11 5.82 -29.64
N TYR A 146 -4.76 6.02 -30.78
CA TYR A 146 -4.10 6.56 -31.94
C TYR A 146 -3.80 7.99 -31.52
N ASP A 147 -2.58 8.22 -31.04
CA ASP A 147 -1.99 9.54 -31.21
C ASP A 147 -2.14 9.82 -32.70
N ASP A 148 -2.94 10.81 -33.06
CA ASP A 148 -3.18 11.19 -34.44
C ASP A 148 -1.81 11.35 -35.11
N ALA A 149 -1.42 10.34 -35.88
CA ALA A 149 -0.31 10.39 -36.81
C ALA A 149 -0.74 11.29 -37.99
N SER A 150 -1.09 12.53 -37.67
CA SER A 150 -1.16 13.67 -38.57
C SER A 150 0.15 14.47 -38.47
N SER A 151 1.27 13.77 -38.33
CA SER A 151 2.55 14.27 -38.84
C SER A 151 2.77 13.62 -40.21
N THR A 152 2.16 14.24 -41.21
CA THR A 152 2.53 14.07 -42.60
C THR A 152 4.05 14.26 -42.75
N GLY A 153 4.74 13.20 -43.16
CA GLY A 153 5.99 13.27 -43.92
C GLY A 153 7.29 13.27 -43.13
N GLN A 154 7.84 12.08 -42.88
CA GLN A 154 9.12 11.67 -43.48
C GLN A 154 9.35 10.18 -43.24
N ALA A 155 9.20 9.39 -44.30
CA ALA A 155 9.70 8.02 -44.33
C ALA A 155 11.24 8.07 -44.21
N SER A 156 11.78 7.68 -43.06
CA SER A 156 13.17 7.22 -43.00
C SER A 156 13.19 5.74 -43.35
N GLU A 157 13.58 5.45 -44.60
CA GLU A 157 14.00 4.12 -45.02
C GLU A 157 15.16 3.65 -44.12
N PHE A 158 14.92 2.69 -43.24
CA PHE A 158 15.99 1.86 -42.72
C PHE A 158 16.37 0.85 -43.80
N ARG A 159 17.31 1.25 -44.68
CA ARG A 159 18.02 0.30 -45.53
C ARG A 159 18.94 -0.54 -44.67
N LEU A 160 18.58 -1.81 -44.51
CA LEU A 160 19.50 -2.87 -44.14
C LEU A 160 20.61 -2.94 -45.20
N PHE A 161 21.84 -2.62 -44.81
CA PHE A 161 23.02 -3.11 -45.49
C PHE A 161 23.80 -4.03 -44.54
N ARG A 162 23.75 -5.32 -44.94
CA ARG A 162 24.70 -6.43 -44.78
C ARG A 162 25.38 -6.69 -43.44
#